data_AF-A0A958BZZ4-F1
#
_entry.id   AF-A0A958BZZ4-F1
#
_cell.length_a   1.000
_cell.length_b   1.000
_cell.length_c   1.000
_cell.angle_alpha   90.00
_cell.angle_beta   90.00
_cell.angle_gamma   90.00
#
_symmetry.space_group_name_H-M   'P 1'
#
loop_
_entity.id
_entity.type
_entity.pdbx_description
1 polymer ?
#
loop_
_entity_poly.entity_id
_entity_poly.type
_entity_poly.pdbx_seq_one_letter_code
_entity_poly.pdbx_strand_id
1 'polypeptide(L)'
;RFRHMHILPDPSLVFGELAGYWDQLTASQTKEAVRQFTAFGVVVARHNIASHMYQYSKSKQVGFCGDVEFKILDDTNPTMTNYLNLLADLAFYTGVGSKTTQGMGQVVRIMKDEL
;
A
#
# COMPACT_ATOMS: atom_id res chain seq x y z
N ARG A 1 17.12 11.19 16.13
CA ARG A 1 16.12 10.10 16.07
C ARG A 1 15.89 9.78 14.60
N PHE A 2 16.52 8.72 14.07
CA PHE A 2 16.33 8.33 12.67
C PHE A 2 14.92 7.76 12.50
N ARG A 3 14.12 8.34 11.60
CA ARG A 3 12.84 7.76 11.20
C ARG A 3 13.14 6.88 10.00
N HIS A 4 12.94 5.58 10.13
CA HIS A 4 13.11 4.67 9.00
C HIS A 4 12.12 5.08 7.92
N MET A 5 12.65 5.49 6.77
CA MET A 5 11.88 6.06 5.69
C MET A 5 11.88 5.06 4.54
N HIS A 6 10.73 4.45 4.31
CA HIS A 6 10.57 3.49 3.23
C HIS A 6 10.12 4.24 1.98
N ILE A 7 10.97 4.25 0.95
CA ILE A 7 10.72 4.99 -0.31
C ILE A 7 10.29 4.08 -1.46
N LEU A 8 10.00 2.81 -1.16
CA LEU A 8 9.53 1.81 -2.11
C LEU A 8 8.19 1.22 -1.66
N PRO A 9 7.35 0.76 -2.60
CA PRO A 9 6.05 0.14 -2.34
C PRO A 9 6.24 -1.30 -1.83
N ASP A 10 6.70 -1.47 -0.59
CA ASP A 10 6.78 -2.79 0.03
C ASP A 10 5.38 -3.37 0.28
N PRO A 11 5.07 -4.60 -0.16
CA PRO A 11 3.74 -5.19 -0.01
C PRO A 11 3.26 -5.21 1.45
N SER A 12 4.12 -5.58 2.40
CA SER A 12 3.76 -5.69 3.82
C SER A 12 3.45 -4.34 4.45
N LEU A 13 4.16 -3.29 4.03
CA LEU A 13 3.89 -1.93 4.49
C LEU A 13 2.60 -1.39 3.87
N VAL A 14 2.42 -1.55 2.56
CA VAL A 14 1.25 -1.05 1.81
C VAL A 14 -0.03 -1.71 2.30
N PHE A 15 -0.13 -3.03 2.22
CA PHE A 15 -1.35 -3.75 2.59
C PHE A 15 -1.55 -3.79 4.09
N GLY A 16 -0.48 -3.83 4.89
CA GLY A 16 -0.58 -3.75 6.35
C GLY A 16 -1.12 -2.40 6.84
N GLU A 17 -0.88 -1.32 6.12
CA GLU A 17 -1.47 -0.01 6.45
C GLU A 17 -2.95 0.05 6.06
N LEU A 18 -3.30 -0.42 4.86
CA LEU A 18 -4.68 -0.52 4.39
C LEU A 18 -5.53 -1.39 5.34
N ALA A 19 -5.00 -2.54 5.76
CA ALA A 19 -5.63 -3.38 6.77
C ALA A 19 -5.80 -2.64 8.10
N GLY A 20 -4.84 -1.80 8.49
CA GLY A 20 -4.96 -0.95 9.67
C GLY A 20 -6.06 0.11 9.57
N TYR A 21 -6.33 0.65 8.37
CA TYR A 21 -7.48 1.53 8.15
C TYR A 21 -8.79 0.74 8.18
N TRP A 22 -8.84 -0.44 7.56
CA TRP A 22 -10.00 -1.33 7.61
C TRP A 22 -10.34 -1.74 9.05
N ASP A 23 -9.34 -2.14 9.83
CA ASP A 23 -9.48 -2.50 11.24
C ASP A 23 -10.12 -1.36 12.06
N GLN A 24 -9.74 -0.11 11.80
CA GLN A 24 -10.36 1.06 12.45
C GLN A 24 -11.82 1.28 12.05
N LEU A 25 -12.17 1.01 10.78
CA LEU A 25 -13.53 1.18 10.27
C LEU A 25 -14.48 0.08 10.75
N THR A 26 -13.98 -1.15 10.91
CA THR A 26 -14.83 -2.32 11.20
C THR A 26 -14.61 -2.93 12.58
N ALA A 27 -13.74 -2.35 13.41
CA ALA A 27 -13.27 -2.95 14.67
C ALA A 27 -12.68 -4.37 14.51
N SER A 28 -12.12 -4.68 13.35
CA SER A 28 -11.41 -5.95 13.11
C SER A 28 -9.95 -5.85 13.53
N GLN A 29 -9.23 -6.98 13.53
CA GLN A 29 -7.82 -7.07 13.94
C GLN A 29 -7.02 -7.91 12.92
N THR A 30 -7.03 -7.45 11.66
CA THR A 30 -6.49 -8.18 10.51
C THR A 30 -5.07 -7.75 10.13
N LYS A 31 -4.64 -6.55 10.57
CA LYS A 31 -3.38 -5.93 10.15
C LYS A 31 -2.16 -6.83 10.22
N GLU A 32 -1.99 -7.56 11.33
CA GLU A 32 -0.81 -8.41 11.52
C GLU A 32 -0.84 -9.64 10.60
N ALA A 33 -2.00 -10.27 10.46
CA ALA A 33 -2.17 -11.40 9.55
C ALA A 33 -1.91 -11.00 8.08
N VAL A 34 -2.38 -9.81 7.67
CA VAL A 34 -2.10 -9.26 6.34
C VAL A 34 -0.62 -9.01 6.14
N ARG A 35 0.06 -8.40 7.12
CA ARG A 35 1.52 -8.16 7.05
C ARG A 35 2.31 -9.45 6.88
N GLN A 36 1.99 -10.47 7.67
CA GLN A 36 2.68 -11.75 7.61
C GLN A 36 2.46 -12.45 6.27
N PHE A 37 1.22 -12.46 5.77
CA PHE A 37 0.91 -13.04 4.47
C PHE A 37 1.65 -12.31 3.35
N THR A 38 1.58 -10.98 3.32
CA THR A 38 2.16 -10.16 2.24
C THR A 38 3.68 -10.07 2.27
N ALA A 39 4.32 -10.31 3.42
CA ALA A 39 5.78 -10.34 3.54
C ALA A 39 6.43 -11.47 2.71
N PHE A 40 5.71 -12.58 2.47
CA PHE A 40 6.25 -13.75 1.75
C PHE A 40 5.37 -14.22 0.58
N GLY A 41 4.06 -13.96 0.66
CA GLY A 41 3.07 -14.39 -0.34
C GLY A 41 2.78 -13.36 -1.42
N VAL A 42 3.36 -12.15 -1.37
CA VAL A 42 3.15 -11.09 -2.36
C VAL A 42 4.47 -10.46 -2.76
N VAL A 43 4.65 -10.24 -4.07
CA VAL A 43 5.85 -9.61 -4.62
C VAL A 43 5.50 -8.42 -5.51
N VAL A 44 6.44 -7.49 -5.65
CA VAL A 44 6.40 -6.46 -6.70
C VAL A 44 6.79 -7.12 -8.03
N ALA A 45 5.82 -7.37 -8.91
CA ALA A 45 6.05 -8.03 -10.19
C ALA A 45 6.52 -7.08 -11.29
N ARG A 46 5.97 -5.87 -11.31
CA ARG A 46 6.37 -4.77 -12.21
C ARG A 46 6.26 -3.46 -11.46
N HIS A 47 7.10 -2.50 -11.82
CA HIS A 47 6.98 -1.14 -11.31
C HIS A 47 7.50 -0.13 -12.34
N ASN A 48 6.78 0.97 -12.47
CA ASN A 48 7.24 2.16 -13.17
C ASN A 48 7.09 3.34 -12.19
N ILE A 49 8.03 3.44 -11.25
CA ILE A 49 7.99 4.42 -10.18
C ILE A 49 9.24 5.31 -10.22
N ALA A 50 9.07 6.57 -9.83
CA ALA A 50 10.16 7.50 -9.63
C ALA A 50 10.03 8.15 -8.25
N SER A 51 11.17 8.37 -7.60
CA SER A 51 11.21 9.16 -6.37
C SER A 51 10.75 10.58 -6.67
N HIS A 52 9.80 11.08 -5.89
CA HIS A 52 9.30 12.44 -6.00
C HIS A 52 9.51 13.17 -4.67
N MET A 53 10.03 14.40 -4.74
CA MET A 53 10.24 15.23 -3.56
C MET A 53 9.12 16.24 -3.44
N TYR A 54 8.29 16.08 -2.42
CA TYR A 54 7.26 17.05 -2.09
C TYR A 54 7.84 18.13 -1.16
N GLN A 55 7.73 19.38 -1.59
CA GLN A 55 8.21 20.54 -0.82
C GLN A 55 7.07 21.16 -0.02
N TYR A 56 7.11 20.95 1.30
CA TYR A 56 6.28 21.68 2.24
C TYR A 56 6.92 23.04 2.56
N SER A 57 6.10 23.97 3.08
CA SER A 57 6.55 25.32 3.47
C SER A 57 7.77 25.33 4.41
N LYS A 58 7.94 24.29 5.24
CA LYS A 58 9.03 24.19 6.24
C LYS A 58 9.84 22.88 6.17
N SER A 59 9.55 21.98 5.23
CA SER A 59 10.26 20.69 5.15
C SER A 59 10.18 20.08 3.75
N LYS A 60 11.07 19.13 3.46
CA LYS A 60 11.02 18.33 2.25
C LYS A 60 10.73 16.88 2.62
N GLN A 61 9.85 16.23 1.87
CA GLN A 61 9.53 14.83 2.05
C GLN A 61 9.74 14.11 0.72
N VAL A 62 10.56 13.06 0.73
CA VAL A 62 10.68 12.17 -0.43
C VAL A 62 9.58 11.11 -0.35
N GLY A 63 9.04 10.73 -1.49
CA GLY A 63 8.15 9.59 -1.69
C GLY A 63 8.37 9.02 -3.07
N PHE A 64 7.41 8.29 -3.59
CA PHE A 64 7.43 7.79 -4.97
C PHE A 64 6.08 8.04 -5.65
N CYS A 65 6.11 8.15 -6.97
CA CYS A 65 4.92 8.25 -7.83
C CYS A 65 5.09 7.32 -9.02
N GLY A 66 3.98 6.81 -9.54
CA GLY A 66 3.92 5.88 -10.67
C GLY A 66 3.18 4.60 -10.32
N ASP A 67 3.37 3.58 -11.14
CA ASP A 67 2.55 2.36 -11.12
C ASP A 67 3.31 1.16 -10.56
N VAL A 68 2.61 0.29 -9.84
CA VAL A 68 3.17 -0.90 -9.19
C VAL A 68 2.19 -2.05 -9.36
N GLU A 69 2.66 -3.15 -9.93
CA GLU A 69 1.93 -4.41 -10.01
C GLU A 69 2.36 -5.32 -8.86
N PHE A 70 1.43 -5.61 -7.95
CA PHE A 70 1.60 -6.63 -6.93
C PHE A 70 1.10 -7.97 -7.45
N LYS A 71 1.94 -9.00 -7.38
CA LYS A 71 1.56 -10.38 -7.71
C LYS A 71 1.50 -11.21 -6.44
N ILE A 72 0.34 -11.82 -6.22
CA ILE A 72 0.13 -12.82 -5.16
C ILE A 72 0.74 -14.14 -5.65
N LEU A 73 1.70 -14.68 -4.91
CA LEU A 73 2.37 -15.95 -5.19
C LEU A 73 1.68 -17.13 -4.49
N ASP A 74 1.09 -16.88 -3.31
CA ASP A 74 0.32 -17.88 -2.59
C ASP A 74 -1.17 -17.78 -2.96
N ASP A 75 -1.55 -18.50 -4.01
CA ASP A 75 -2.94 -18.58 -4.50
C ASP A 75 -3.78 -19.64 -3.76
N THR A 76 -3.18 -20.36 -2.80
CA THR A 76 -3.87 -21.40 -2.02
C THR A 76 -4.84 -20.81 -0.99
N ASN A 77 -4.75 -19.51 -0.73
CA ASN A 77 -5.62 -18.76 0.18
C ASN A 77 -6.52 -17.77 -0.58
N PRO A 78 -7.65 -18.23 -1.18
CA PRO A 78 -8.55 -17.36 -1.92
C PRO A 78 -9.21 -16.29 -1.04
N THR A 79 -9.45 -16.58 0.24
CA THR A 79 -10.01 -15.61 1.19
C THR A 79 -9.07 -14.42 1.38
N MET A 80 -7.78 -14.68 1.59
CA MET A 80 -6.78 -13.61 1.71
C MET A 80 -6.61 -12.86 0.39
N THR A 81 -6.63 -13.55 -0.74
CA THR A 81 -6.58 -12.90 -2.07
C THR A 81 -7.73 -11.91 -2.26
N ASN A 82 -8.97 -12.33 -1.96
CA ASN A 82 -10.14 -11.45 -2.01
C ASN A 82 -10.02 -10.30 -1.01
N TYR A 83 -9.45 -10.55 0.16
CA TYR A 83 -9.25 -9.52 1.16
C TYR A 83 -8.22 -8.48 0.72
N LEU A 84 -7.08 -8.88 0.13
CA LEU A 84 -6.10 -7.95 -0.45
C LEU A 84 -6.70 -7.12 -1.59
N ASN A 85 -7.57 -7.72 -2.42
CA ASN A 85 -8.31 -7.00 -3.45
C ASN A 85 -9.22 -5.92 -2.84
N LEU A 86 -9.98 -6.26 -1.79
CA LEU A 86 -10.81 -5.29 -1.05
C LEU A 86 -9.96 -4.16 -0.47
N LEU A 87 -8.80 -4.47 0.11
CA LEU A 87 -7.89 -3.46 0.64
C LEU A 87 -7.32 -2.57 -0.46
N ALA A 88 -7.01 -3.12 -1.64
CA ALA A 88 -6.57 -2.34 -2.79
C ALA A 88 -7.67 -1.36 -3.28
N ASP A 89 -8.93 -1.76 -3.22
CA ASP A 89 -10.05 -0.88 -3.57
C ASP A 89 -10.26 0.21 -2.49
N LEU A 90 -10.08 -0.12 -1.21
CA LEU A 90 -10.11 0.84 -0.09
C LEU A 90 -9.07 1.95 -0.25
N ALA A 91 -7.93 1.65 -0.88
CA ALA A 91 -6.80 2.56 -1.02
C ALA A 91 -7.16 3.88 -1.73
N PHE A 92 -8.19 3.88 -2.59
CA PHE A 92 -8.73 5.08 -3.22
C PHE A 92 -9.22 6.12 -2.19
N TYR A 93 -9.80 5.65 -1.08
CA TYR A 93 -10.41 6.53 -0.07
C TYR A 93 -9.43 6.90 1.03
N THR A 94 -8.58 5.97 1.45
CA THR A 94 -7.69 6.17 2.60
C THR A 94 -6.34 6.74 2.20
N GLY A 95 -5.93 6.53 0.94
CA GLY A 95 -4.53 6.59 0.55
C GLY A 95 -3.70 5.51 1.25
N VAL A 96 -2.39 5.56 1.00
CA VAL A 96 -1.36 4.70 1.60
C VAL A 96 -0.17 5.56 2.01
N GLY A 97 0.40 5.26 3.17
CA GLY A 97 1.56 5.92 3.72
C GLY A 97 1.22 7.09 4.64
N SER A 98 2.24 7.89 4.90
CA SER A 98 2.11 9.06 5.77
C SER A 98 1.59 10.29 5.03
N LYS A 99 0.92 11.18 5.77
CA LYS A 99 0.49 12.51 5.30
C LYS A 99 -0.56 12.45 4.18
N THR A 100 -1.44 11.45 4.21
CA THR A 100 -2.59 11.32 3.31
C THR A 100 -3.53 12.52 3.36
N THR A 101 -3.72 13.11 4.55
CA THR A 101 -4.47 14.36 4.73
C THR A 101 -3.83 15.61 4.11
N GLN A 102 -2.59 15.51 3.62
CA GLN A 102 -1.86 16.58 2.94
C GLN A 102 -1.61 16.27 1.45
N GLY A 103 -2.35 15.31 0.88
CA GLY A 103 -2.28 14.95 -0.54
C GLY A 103 -1.18 13.95 -0.91
N MET A 104 -0.42 13.42 0.05
CA MET A 104 0.53 12.33 -0.22
C MET A 104 -0.17 10.97 -0.23
N GLY A 105 0.37 10.00 -0.96
CA GLY A 105 -0.11 8.63 -0.84
C GLY A 105 -1.48 8.37 -1.46
N GLN A 106 -1.96 9.27 -2.32
CA GLN A 106 -3.15 9.01 -3.12
C GLN A 106 -2.83 7.90 -4.11
N VAL A 107 -3.61 6.82 -4.06
CA VAL A 107 -3.45 5.63 -4.89
C VAL A 107 -4.81 5.16 -5.36
N VAL A 108 -4.85 4.47 -6.49
CA VAL A 108 -6.04 3.80 -7.00
C VAL A 108 -5.61 2.47 -7.57
N ARG A 109 -6.46 1.45 -7.43
CA ARG A 109 -6.24 0.17 -8.08
C ARG A 109 -6.53 0.30 -9.57
N ILE A 110 -5.65 -0.22 -10.41
CA ILE A 110 -5.83 -0.28 -11.86
C ILE A 110 -6.19 -1.71 -12.24
N MET A 111 -7.24 -1.89 -13.04
CA MET A 111 -7.60 -3.21 -13.57
C MET A 111 -6.71 -3.56 -14.76
N LYS A 112 -6.33 -4.83 -14.88
CA LYS A 112 -5.35 -5.29 -15.88
C LYS A 112 -5.79 -5.02 -17.33
N ASP A 113 -7.09 -4.89 -17.58
CA ASP A 113 -7.66 -4.61 -18.91
C ASP A 113 -7.54 -3.12 -19.31
N GLU A 114 -7.05 -2.26 -18.40
CA GLU A 114 -6.89 -0.81 -18.59
C GLU A 114 -5.40 -0.38 -18.70
N LEU A 115 -4.47 -1.34 -18.74
CA LEU A 115 -3.01 -1.15 -18.86
C LEU A 115 -2.50 -1.61 -20.22
#